data_AF-A0A4R3PIX6-F1
#
_entry.id   AF-A0A4R3PIX6-F1
#
_cell.length_a   1.000
_cell.length_b   1.000
_cell.length_c   1.000
_cell.angle_alpha   90.00
_cell.angle_beta   90.00
_cell.angle_gamma   90.00
#
_symmetry.space_group_name_H-M   'P 1'
#
loop_
_entity.id
_entity.type
_entity.pdbx_description
1 polymer ?
#
loop_
_entity_poly.entity_id
_entity_poly.type
_entity_poly.pdbx_seq_one_letter_code
_entity_poly.pdbx_strand_id
1 'polypeptide(L)'
;MNKTVLVLAVSSALLAWSTHSVAAKPEWAGKGKPDLEEVKTFAEAKKVEGEIDDREKQLDSMIEEKKKKAKKSKNKKDKKKLDKELDDLEDEKEALEESKEKLKDKKEKLKDDMDNDEEKSGLEKQKDKKAEQERKEEGKGSEKGQQQREENSKKWWNFWE
;
A
#
# COMPACT_ATOMS: atom_id res chain seq x y z
N MET A 1 14.18 29.92 -63.01
CA MET A 1 14.22 29.62 -61.56
C MET A 1 15.61 29.10 -61.23
N ASN A 2 16.32 29.80 -60.35
CA ASN A 2 17.75 29.61 -60.15
C ASN A 2 17.97 28.34 -59.34
N LYS A 3 18.70 27.37 -59.91
CA LYS A 3 18.92 26.03 -59.31
C LYS A 3 19.54 26.12 -57.91
N THR A 4 20.26 27.20 -57.61
CA THR A 4 20.84 27.50 -56.29
C THR A 4 19.80 27.86 -55.22
N VAL A 5 18.70 28.51 -55.59
CA VAL A 5 17.61 28.85 -54.65
C VAL A 5 16.81 27.60 -54.29
N LEU A 6 16.65 26.66 -55.23
CA LEU A 6 15.97 25.38 -54.97
C LEU A 6 16.80 24.47 -54.04
N VAL A 7 18.13 24.46 -54.18
CA VAL A 7 19.02 23.66 -53.32
C VAL A 7 19.08 24.21 -51.89
N LEU A 8 19.05 25.54 -51.72
CA LEU A 8 19.02 26.17 -50.39
C LEU A 8 17.68 25.98 -49.65
N ALA A 9 16.56 25.88 -50.36
CA ALA A 9 15.25 25.61 -49.75
C ALA A 9 15.08 24.15 -49.30
N VAL A 10 15.71 23.19 -49.99
CA VAL A 10 15.64 21.76 -49.63
C VAL A 10 16.54 21.44 -48.43
N SER A 11 17.67 22.12 -48.26
CA SER A 11 18.56 21.91 -47.11
C SER A 11 18.02 22.50 -45.79
N SER A 12 17.22 23.57 -45.83
CA SER A 12 16.53 24.09 -44.63
C SER A 12 15.35 23.22 -44.17
N ALA A 13 14.74 22.44 -45.06
CA ALA A 13 13.61 21.56 -44.72
C ALA A 13 14.04 20.28 -43.98
N LEU A 14 15.28 19.83 -44.15
CA LEU A 14 15.81 18.62 -43.50
C LEU A 14 16.20 18.81 -42.03
N LEU A 15 16.34 20.06 -41.57
CA LEU A 15 16.70 20.37 -40.17
C LEU A 15 15.48 20.51 -39.24
N ALA A 16 14.26 20.47 -39.78
CA ALA A 16 13.02 20.63 -39.00
C ALA A 16 12.41 19.31 -38.50
N TRP A 17 12.98 18.15 -38.87
CA TRP A 17 12.47 16.83 -38.47
C TRP A 17 13.42 16.07 -37.52
N SER A 18 14.39 16.75 -36.92
CA SER A 18 15.08 16.22 -35.74
C SER A 18 14.14 16.31 -34.54
N THR A 19 13.18 15.38 -34.50
CA THR A 19 12.42 15.09 -33.29
C THR A 19 13.43 14.87 -32.17
N HIS A 20 13.43 15.79 -31.22
CA HIS A 20 14.17 15.64 -29.99
C HIS A 20 13.52 14.48 -29.24
N SER A 21 14.00 13.27 -29.47
CA SER A 21 13.69 12.10 -28.66
C SER A 21 14.39 12.28 -27.31
N VAL A 22 13.88 13.21 -26.51
CA VAL A 22 14.11 13.18 -25.07
C VAL A 22 13.30 11.98 -24.61
N ALA A 23 13.95 10.83 -24.47
CA ALA A 23 13.43 9.77 -23.64
C ALA A 23 13.35 10.38 -22.24
N ALA A 24 12.18 10.95 -21.92
CA ALA A 24 11.90 11.46 -20.59
C ALA A 24 12.20 10.31 -19.65
N LYS A 25 13.14 10.54 -18.72
CA LYS A 25 13.35 9.59 -17.64
C LYS A 25 11.98 9.37 -16.99
N PRO A 26 11.59 8.12 -16.71
CA PRO A 26 10.29 7.87 -16.12
C PRO A 26 10.18 8.65 -14.80
N GLU A 27 8.96 9.03 -14.41
CA GLU A 27 8.73 9.94 -13.26
C GLU A 27 9.27 9.42 -11.92
N TRP A 28 9.59 8.13 -11.83
CA TRP A 28 10.20 7.48 -10.67
C TRP A 28 11.73 7.50 -10.68
N ALA A 29 12.38 7.71 -11.83
CA ALA A 29 13.84 7.73 -11.94
C ALA A 29 14.42 8.90 -11.16
N GLY A 30 15.11 8.58 -10.05
CA GLY A 30 15.65 9.56 -9.12
C GLY A 30 14.72 9.97 -7.97
N LYS A 31 13.48 9.42 -7.88
CA LYS A 31 12.62 9.58 -6.70
C LYS A 31 13.10 8.76 -5.49
N GLY A 32 14.12 7.91 -5.66
CA GLY A 32 14.72 7.16 -4.56
C GLY A 32 13.78 6.13 -3.94
N LYS A 33 14.05 5.77 -2.68
CA LYS A 33 13.28 4.79 -1.90
C LYS A 33 11.88 5.35 -1.63
N PRO A 34 10.81 4.53 -1.71
CA PRO A 34 9.47 4.92 -1.29
C PRO A 34 9.49 5.48 0.14
N ASP A 35 8.72 6.56 0.38
CA ASP A 35 8.56 7.09 1.73
C ASP A 35 7.64 6.17 2.53
N LEU A 36 8.25 5.37 3.40
CA LEU A 36 7.54 4.42 4.25
C LEU A 36 6.91 5.10 5.48
N GLU A 37 7.29 6.34 5.83
CA GLU A 37 6.78 7.01 7.04
C GLU A 37 5.33 7.45 6.89
N GLU A 38 4.92 7.82 5.68
CA GLU A 38 3.55 8.24 5.36
C GLU A 38 2.54 7.08 5.41
N VAL A 39 3.01 5.84 5.32
CA VAL A 39 2.17 4.65 5.37
C VAL A 39 1.70 4.40 6.80
N LYS A 40 0.45 4.75 7.10
CA LYS A 40 -0.14 4.62 8.45
C LYS A 40 -1.22 3.55 8.52
N THR A 41 -1.81 3.19 7.40
CA THR A 41 -2.89 2.21 7.34
C THR A 41 -2.51 1.00 6.49
N PHE A 42 -3.09 -0.16 6.79
CA PHE A 42 -2.92 -1.37 5.98
C PHE A 42 -3.34 -1.15 4.52
N ALA A 43 -4.36 -0.31 4.29
CA ALA A 43 -4.83 0.04 2.95
C ALA A 43 -3.80 0.87 2.16
N GLU A 44 -3.16 1.85 2.80
CA GLU A 44 -2.05 2.61 2.22
C GLU A 44 -0.85 1.70 1.93
N ALA A 45 -0.50 0.82 2.88
CA ALA A 45 0.59 -0.13 2.69
C ALA A 45 0.36 -1.03 1.47
N LYS A 46 -0.87 -1.51 1.28
CA LYS A 46 -1.24 -2.32 0.11
C LYS A 46 -1.20 -1.53 -1.20
N LYS A 47 -1.54 -0.24 -1.19
CA LYS A 47 -1.42 0.62 -2.38
C LYS A 47 0.04 0.83 -2.76
N VAL A 48 0.87 1.20 -1.77
CA VAL A 48 2.32 1.41 -1.97
C VAL A 48 2.99 0.11 -2.44
N GLU A 49 2.58 -1.05 -1.94
CA GLU A 49 3.10 -2.34 -2.42
C GLU A 49 2.77 -2.58 -3.90
N GLY A 50 1.54 -2.26 -4.33
CA GLY A 50 1.16 -2.33 -5.73
C GLY A 50 1.96 -1.38 -6.63
N GLU A 51 2.20 -0.15 -6.17
CA GLU A 51 3.02 0.83 -6.88
C GLU A 51 4.49 0.38 -7.00
N ILE A 52 5.03 -0.25 -5.95
CA ILE A 52 6.36 -0.86 -5.96
C ILE A 52 6.43 -2.02 -6.95
N ASP A 53 5.44 -2.92 -6.95
CA ASP A 53 5.37 -4.05 -7.90
C ASP A 53 5.32 -3.58 -9.36
N ASP A 54 4.58 -2.51 -9.64
CA ASP A 54 4.50 -1.97 -10.99
C ASP A 54 5.81 -1.28 -11.42
N ARG A 55 6.50 -0.61 -10.48
CA ARG A 55 7.84 -0.05 -10.72
C ARG A 55 8.89 -1.14 -10.97
N GLU A 56 8.85 -2.26 -10.24
CA GLU A 56 9.73 -3.42 -10.47
C GLU A 56 9.56 -3.98 -11.89
N LYS A 57 8.32 -4.17 -12.35
CA LYS A 57 8.04 -4.65 -13.72
C LYS A 57 8.56 -3.68 -14.79
N GLN A 58 8.42 -2.37 -14.56
CA GLN A 58 8.95 -1.36 -15.47
C GLN A 58 10.48 -1.42 -15.52
N LEU A 59 11.15 -1.51 -14.38
CA LEU A 59 12.60 -1.68 -14.27
C LEU A 59 13.08 -2.92 -15.05
N ASP A 60 12.44 -4.07 -14.85
CA ASP A 60 12.76 -5.30 -15.57
C ASP A 60 12.62 -5.13 -17.09
N SER A 61 11.57 -4.43 -17.55
CA SER A 61 11.38 -4.16 -18.97
C SER A 61 12.49 -3.27 -19.55
N MET A 62 12.94 -2.26 -18.80
CA MET A 62 14.01 -1.35 -19.20
C MET A 62 15.37 -2.06 -19.21
N ILE A 63 15.66 -2.87 -18.21
CA ILE A 63 16.86 -3.71 -18.12
C ILE A 63 16.93 -4.63 -19.35
N GLU A 64 15.84 -5.32 -19.69
CA GLU A 64 15.79 -6.18 -20.88
C GLU A 64 15.98 -5.41 -22.19
N GLU A 65 15.37 -4.24 -22.32
CA GLU A 65 15.53 -3.38 -23.50
C GLU A 65 16.97 -2.90 -23.65
N LYS A 66 17.60 -2.46 -22.55
CA LYS A 66 19.00 -2.01 -22.51
C LYS A 66 19.96 -3.17 -22.78
N LYS A 67 19.73 -4.37 -22.22
CA LYS A 67 20.49 -5.60 -22.53
C LYS A 67 20.41 -5.93 -24.03
N LYS A 68 19.23 -5.83 -24.65
CA LYS A 68 19.05 -6.04 -26.09
C LYS A 68 19.77 -4.99 -26.93
N LYS A 69 19.70 -3.71 -26.55
CA LYS A 69 20.42 -2.61 -27.20
C LYS A 69 21.94 -2.78 -27.09
N ALA A 70 22.45 -3.21 -25.93
CA ALA A 70 23.87 -3.47 -25.70
C ALA A 70 24.38 -4.63 -26.57
N LYS A 71 23.59 -5.71 -26.71
CA LYS A 71 23.90 -6.84 -27.60
C LYS A 71 23.91 -6.47 -29.08
N LYS A 72 23.03 -5.57 -29.52
CA LYS A 72 22.94 -5.11 -30.92
C LYS A 72 23.95 -4.02 -31.27
N SER A 73 24.47 -3.30 -30.27
CA SER A 73 25.47 -2.25 -30.47
C SER A 73 26.82 -2.84 -30.89
N LYS A 74 27.32 -2.39 -32.06
CA LYS A 74 28.68 -2.71 -32.54
C LYS A 74 29.74 -1.71 -32.05
N ASN A 75 29.32 -0.57 -31.51
CA ASN A 75 30.23 0.49 -31.06
C ASN A 75 30.62 0.28 -29.59
N LYS A 76 31.93 0.14 -29.33
CA LYS A 76 32.48 -0.09 -27.98
C LYS A 76 32.12 1.02 -26.99
N LYS A 77 32.03 2.28 -27.45
CA LYS A 77 31.69 3.42 -26.58
C LYS A 77 30.21 3.39 -26.17
N ASP A 78 29.32 3.05 -27.10
CA ASP A 78 27.89 2.99 -26.82
C ASP A 78 27.52 1.77 -25.98
N LYS A 79 28.19 0.63 -26.23
CA LYS A 79 28.05 -0.55 -25.37
C LYS A 79 28.46 -0.25 -23.92
N LYS A 80 29.60 0.42 -23.72
CA LYS A 80 30.06 0.82 -22.38
C LYS A 80 29.10 1.79 -21.68
N LYS A 81 28.39 2.66 -22.43
CA LYS A 81 27.35 3.52 -21.84
C LYS A 81 26.12 2.71 -21.44
N LEU A 82 25.67 1.81 -22.30
CA LEU A 82 24.52 0.96 -22.03
C LEU A 82 24.77 -0.01 -20.87
N ASP A 83 25.98 -0.53 -20.73
CA ASP A 83 26.37 -1.39 -19.59
C ASP A 83 26.32 -0.59 -18.27
N LYS A 84 26.81 0.65 -18.25
CA LYS A 84 26.71 1.51 -17.06
C LYS A 84 25.26 1.83 -16.69
N GLU A 85 24.45 2.20 -17.67
CA GLU A 85 23.02 2.44 -17.43
C GLU A 85 22.29 1.16 -16.98
N LEU A 86 22.84 -0.02 -17.28
CA LEU A 86 22.33 -1.31 -16.83
C LEU A 86 22.64 -1.53 -15.36
N ASP A 87 23.88 -1.31 -14.96
CA ASP A 87 24.32 -1.37 -13.56
C ASP A 87 23.48 -0.40 -12.71
N ASP A 88 23.32 0.86 -13.17
CA ASP A 88 22.51 1.87 -12.45
C ASP A 88 21.04 1.43 -12.26
N LEU A 89 20.45 0.74 -13.24
CA LEU A 89 19.07 0.23 -13.16
C LEU A 89 18.97 -1.00 -12.24
N GLU A 90 20.01 -1.83 -12.19
CA GLU A 90 20.06 -3.03 -11.34
C GLU A 90 20.22 -2.62 -9.86
N ASP A 91 21.05 -1.60 -9.58
CA ASP A 91 21.17 -0.98 -8.25
C ASP A 91 19.84 -0.36 -7.78
N GLU A 92 19.11 0.32 -8.68
CA GLU A 92 17.81 0.90 -8.34
C GLU A 92 16.74 -0.17 -8.08
N LYS A 93 16.81 -1.30 -8.77
CA LYS A 93 15.96 -2.46 -8.51
C LYS A 93 16.24 -3.07 -7.13
N GLU A 94 17.51 -3.25 -6.76
CA GLU A 94 17.89 -3.77 -5.45
C GLU A 94 17.40 -2.85 -4.31
N ALA A 95 17.56 -1.53 -4.46
CA ALA A 95 17.06 -0.56 -3.49
C ALA A 95 15.53 -0.57 -3.35
N LEU A 96 14.82 -0.85 -4.45
CA LEU A 96 13.37 -0.98 -4.46
C LEU A 96 12.91 -2.25 -3.74
N GLU A 97 13.61 -3.37 -3.95
CA GLU A 97 13.34 -4.66 -3.29
C GLU A 97 13.57 -4.58 -1.77
N GLU A 98 14.65 -3.92 -1.33
CA GLU A 98 14.90 -3.64 0.10
C GLU A 98 13.75 -2.83 0.73
N SER A 99 13.22 -1.86 -0.03
CA SER A 99 12.10 -1.02 0.43
C SER A 99 10.79 -1.81 0.51
N LYS A 100 10.58 -2.75 -0.41
CA LYS A 100 9.45 -3.66 -0.43
C LYS A 100 9.45 -4.59 0.78
N GLU A 101 10.61 -5.10 1.17
CA GLU A 101 10.75 -5.94 2.36
C GLU A 101 10.36 -5.17 3.62
N LYS A 102 10.86 -3.95 3.79
CA LYS A 102 10.48 -3.06 4.91
C LYS A 102 8.99 -2.72 4.92
N LEU A 103 8.40 -2.53 3.74
CA LEU A 103 6.96 -2.30 3.62
C LEU A 103 6.16 -3.53 4.05
N LYS A 104 6.61 -4.74 3.72
CA LYS A 104 5.95 -5.99 4.15
C LYS A 104 5.96 -6.14 5.66
N ASP A 105 7.11 -5.90 6.32
CA ASP A 105 7.19 -5.91 7.78
C ASP A 105 6.25 -4.87 8.42
N LYS A 106 6.21 -3.65 7.87
CA LYS A 106 5.31 -2.60 8.35
C LYS A 106 3.83 -2.97 8.14
N LYS A 107 3.51 -3.59 7.01
CA LYS A 107 2.15 -4.05 6.67
C LYS A 107 1.68 -5.17 7.59
N GLU A 108 2.56 -6.09 7.97
CA GLU A 108 2.25 -7.15 8.92
C GLU A 108 1.93 -6.58 10.30
N LYS A 109 2.75 -5.66 10.81
CA LYS A 109 2.48 -4.94 12.07
C LYS A 109 1.14 -4.20 12.06
N LEU A 110 0.85 -3.47 10.98
CA LEU A 110 -0.43 -2.75 10.82
C LEU A 110 -1.64 -3.69 10.77
N LYS A 111 -1.45 -4.91 10.29
CA LYS A 111 -2.52 -5.92 10.27
C LYS A 111 -2.76 -6.47 11.67
N ASP A 112 -1.69 -6.82 12.39
CA ASP A 112 -1.79 -7.32 13.76
C ASP A 112 -2.44 -6.29 14.71
N ASP A 113 -2.09 -5.01 14.57
CA ASP A 113 -2.71 -3.93 15.34
C ASP A 113 -4.22 -3.80 15.05
N MET A 114 -4.61 -3.95 13.77
CA MET A 114 -6.00 -3.89 13.36
C MET A 114 -6.82 -5.09 13.88
N ASP A 115 -6.26 -6.29 13.80
CA ASP A 115 -6.90 -7.52 14.30
C ASP A 115 -7.06 -7.48 15.84
N ASN A 116 -6.08 -6.91 16.56
CA ASN A 116 -6.14 -6.73 18.02
C ASN A 116 -7.20 -5.71 18.46
N ASP A 117 -7.33 -4.59 17.73
CA ASP A 117 -8.36 -3.59 17.99
C ASP A 117 -9.76 -4.16 17.76
N GLU A 118 -9.94 -4.95 16.70
CA GLU A 118 -11.21 -5.63 16.42
C GLU A 118 -11.57 -6.63 17.54
N GLU A 119 -10.61 -7.41 18.03
CA GLU A 119 -10.81 -8.34 19.14
C GLU A 119 -11.20 -7.61 20.44
N LYS A 120 -10.50 -6.52 20.79
CA LYS A 120 -10.85 -5.69 21.95
C LYS A 120 -12.26 -5.13 21.85
N SER A 121 -12.64 -4.61 20.68
CA SER A 121 -13.98 -4.08 20.43
C SER A 121 -15.07 -5.17 20.56
N GLY A 122 -14.76 -6.41 20.17
CA GLY A 122 -15.63 -7.56 20.32
C GLY A 122 -15.83 -7.97 21.78
N LEU A 123 -14.73 -8.00 22.55
CA LEU A 123 -14.74 -8.30 23.98
C LEU A 123 -15.47 -7.22 24.79
N GLU A 124 -15.31 -5.95 24.46
CA GLU A 124 -16.05 -4.85 25.09
C GLU A 124 -17.56 -4.96 24.84
N LYS A 125 -17.98 -5.17 23.59
CA LYS A 125 -19.40 -5.42 23.26
C LYS A 125 -19.98 -6.61 24.02
N GLN A 126 -19.16 -7.63 24.30
CA GLN A 126 -19.60 -8.79 25.09
C GLN A 126 -19.72 -8.43 26.58
N LYS A 127 -18.78 -7.66 27.13
CA LYS A 127 -18.84 -7.18 28.53
C LYS A 127 -20.03 -6.25 28.74
N ASP A 128 -20.29 -5.33 27.82
CA ASP A 128 -21.42 -4.40 27.89
C ASP A 128 -22.76 -5.14 27.88
N LYS A 129 -22.90 -6.15 27.00
CA LYS A 129 -24.09 -7.01 26.97
C LYS A 129 -24.29 -7.77 28.29
N LYS A 130 -23.22 -8.28 28.90
CA LYS A 130 -23.28 -8.94 30.21
C LYS A 130 -23.68 -7.96 31.32
N ALA A 131 -23.05 -6.79 31.37
CA ALA A 131 -23.36 -5.76 32.36
C ALA A 131 -24.80 -5.25 32.22
N GLU A 132 -25.31 -5.11 30.99
CA GLU A 132 -26.70 -4.71 30.73
C GLU A 132 -27.70 -5.80 31.15
N GLN A 133 -27.36 -7.08 30.94
CA GLN A 133 -28.16 -8.20 31.44
C GLN A 133 -28.22 -8.19 32.97
N GLU A 134 -27.08 -8.05 33.65
CA GLU A 134 -27.02 -7.99 35.12
C GLU A 134 -27.85 -6.82 35.68
N ARG A 135 -27.71 -5.61 35.13
CA ARG A 135 -28.54 -4.45 35.53
C ARG A 135 -30.04 -4.67 35.32
N LYS A 136 -30.43 -5.37 34.25
CA LYS A 136 -31.84 -5.66 33.94
C LYS A 136 -32.43 -6.72 34.88
N GLU A 137 -31.61 -7.62 35.40
CA GLU A 137 -32.01 -8.65 36.38
C GLU A 137 -32.04 -8.10 37.81
N GLU A 138 -31.13 -7.19 38.16
CA GLU A 138 -31.05 -6.55 39.47
C GLU A 138 -32.34 -5.76 39.82
N GLY A 139 -32.92 -5.06 38.84
CA GLY A 139 -34.18 -4.34 39.01
C GLY A 139 -35.44 -5.21 39.08
N LYS A 140 -35.42 -6.43 38.52
CA LYS A 140 -36.60 -7.31 38.42
C LYS A 140 -36.64 -8.41 39.48
N GLY A 141 -35.48 -8.82 40.00
CA GLY A 141 -35.37 -9.83 41.05
C GLY A 141 -35.82 -9.33 42.42
N SER A 142 -35.55 -8.05 42.73
CA SER A 142 -35.87 -7.48 44.05
C SER A 142 -37.38 -7.38 44.27
N GLU A 143 -38.14 -6.86 43.30
CA GLU A 143 -39.60 -6.71 43.43
C GLU A 143 -40.32 -8.06 43.46
N LYS A 144 -39.95 -8.98 42.56
CA LYS A 144 -40.57 -10.31 42.48
C LYS A 144 -40.22 -11.18 43.71
N GLY A 145 -39.01 -11.03 44.25
CA GLY A 145 -38.57 -11.71 45.47
C GLY A 145 -39.21 -11.12 46.73
N GLN A 146 -39.43 -9.81 46.80
CA GLN A 146 -40.16 -9.17 47.91
C GLN A 146 -41.64 -9.55 47.90
N GLN A 147 -42.31 -9.53 46.74
CA GLN A 147 -43.71 -9.97 46.60
C GLN A 147 -43.89 -11.44 47.04
N GLN A 148 -43.02 -12.34 46.58
CA GLN A 148 -43.08 -13.75 47.00
C GLN A 148 -42.80 -13.94 48.49
N ARG A 149 -41.91 -13.13 49.09
CA ARG A 149 -41.65 -13.16 50.54
C ARG A 149 -42.84 -12.64 51.34
N GLU A 150 -43.49 -11.57 50.89
CA GLU A 150 -44.70 -11.04 51.54
C GLU A 150 -45.86 -12.02 51.44
N GLU A 151 -46.09 -12.63 50.27
CA GLU A 151 -47.13 -13.64 50.07
C GLU A 151 -46.88 -14.90 50.89
N ASN A 152 -45.65 -15.42 50.90
CA ASN A 152 -45.31 -16.57 51.73
C ASN A 152 -45.37 -16.24 53.22
N SER A 153 -44.89 -15.07 53.64
CA SER A 153 -44.97 -14.63 55.03
C SER A 153 -46.43 -14.59 55.50
N LYS A 154 -47.33 -13.97 54.73
CA LYS A 154 -48.78 -13.95 55.03
C LYS A 154 -49.37 -15.36 55.14
N LYS A 155 -48.98 -16.28 54.25
CA LYS A 155 -49.40 -17.69 54.32
C LYS A 155 -48.92 -18.41 55.59
N TRP A 156 -47.70 -18.12 56.04
CA TRP A 156 -47.14 -18.69 57.27
C TRP A 156 -47.87 -18.19 58.52
N TRP A 157 -48.24 -16.91 58.58
CA TRP A 157 -49.01 -16.36 59.71
C TRP A 157 -50.42 -16.96 59.78
N ASN A 158 -51.11 -17.11 58.64
CA ASN A 158 -52.44 -17.73 58.59
C ASN A 158 -52.45 -19.24 58.92
N PHE A 159 -51.29 -19.90 58.98
CA PHE A 159 -51.19 -21.32 59.38
C PHE A 159 -51.13 -21.50 60.91
N TRP A 160 -50.87 -20.42 61.65
CA TRP A 160 -50.77 -20.42 63.12
C TRP A 160 -52.01 -19.81 63.81
N GLU A 161 -53.00 -19.35 63.04
CA GLU A 161 -54.36 -19.00 63.49
C GLU A 161 -55.27 -20.23 63.48
#